data_AF-A0AAW6KNR8-F1
#
_entry.id   AF-A0AAW6KNR8-F1
#
_cell.length_a   1.000
_cell.length_b   1.000
_cell.length_c   1.000
_cell.angle_alpha   90.00
_cell.angle_beta   90.00
_cell.angle_gamma   90.00
#
_symmetry.space_group_name_H-M   'P 1'
#
loop_
_entity.id
_entity.type
_entity.pdbx_description
1 polymer ?
#
loop_
_entity_poly.entity_id
_entity_poly.type
_entity_poly.pdbx_seq_one_letter_code
_entity_poly.pdbx_strand_id
1 'polypeptide(L)'
;DLVKEGAMSKEVLNATQDDLARQFAAGQLAMMINGSWNIERLKEAGHLHYGITFIPKDQTFASALGGENMAVVKGKNTDGAWDF
;
A
#
# COMPACT_ATOMS: atom_id res chain seq x y z
N ASP A 1 14.20 13.36 -8.03
CA ASP A 1 13.81 14.63 -8.66
C ASP A 1 12.51 15.20 -8.13
N LEU A 2 11.44 14.40 -8.01
CA LEU A 2 10.14 14.87 -7.49
C LEU A 2 10.17 15.65 -6.16
N VAL A 3 11.02 15.27 -5.20
CA VAL A 3 11.22 16.06 -3.96
C VAL A 3 11.98 17.37 -4.21
N LYS A 4 12.98 17.35 -5.11
CA LYS A 4 13.76 18.55 -5.47
C LYS A 4 12.93 19.56 -6.25
N GLU A 5 12.06 19.07 -7.12
CA GLU A 5 11.14 19.84 -7.96
C GLU A 5 9.89 20.31 -7.19
N GLY A 6 9.72 19.91 -5.93
CA GLY A 6 8.61 20.33 -5.07
C GLY A 6 7.30 19.56 -5.27
N ALA A 7 7.28 18.55 -6.16
CA ALA A 7 6.12 17.70 -6.38
C ALA A 7 5.85 16.70 -5.23
N MET A 8 6.84 16.45 -4.38
CA MET A 8 6.69 15.67 -3.14
C MET A 8 7.32 16.38 -1.94
N SER A 9 6.71 16.23 -0.77
CA SER A 9 7.28 16.69 0.50
C SER A 9 8.55 15.90 0.86
N LYS A 10 9.52 16.56 1.52
CA LYS A 10 10.71 15.89 2.08
C LYS A 10 10.34 14.85 3.16
N GLU A 11 9.21 15.05 3.83
CA GLU A 11 8.70 14.12 4.86
C GLU A 11 8.34 12.75 4.28
N VAL A 12 8.16 12.63 2.95
CA VAL A 12 7.87 11.33 2.30
C VAL A 12 8.94 10.27 2.59
N LEU A 13 10.17 10.69 2.89
CA LEU A 13 11.28 9.79 3.22
C LEU A 13 11.09 9.05 4.55
N ASN A 14 10.25 9.57 5.44
CA ASN A 14 9.96 8.99 6.75
C ASN A 14 8.55 8.40 6.84
N ALA A 15 7.71 8.59 5.81
CA ALA A 15 6.32 8.16 5.81
C ALA A 15 6.20 6.65 5.60
N THR A 16 5.37 6.00 6.40
CA THR A 16 4.95 4.62 6.17
C THR A 16 3.82 4.54 5.14
N GLN A 17 3.53 3.35 4.64
CA GLN A 17 2.36 3.13 3.78
C GLN A 17 1.04 3.44 4.51
N ASP A 18 0.97 3.26 5.84
CA ASP A 18 -0.20 3.61 6.63
C ASP A 18 -0.37 5.14 6.72
N ASP A 19 0.73 5.87 6.91
CA ASP A 19 0.71 7.35 6.95
C ASP A 19 0.22 7.93 5.62
N LEU A 20 0.72 7.41 4.49
CA LEU A 20 0.30 7.85 3.16
C LEU A 20 -1.19 7.54 2.93
N ALA A 21 -1.67 6.37 3.36
CA ALA A 21 -3.08 6.01 3.22
C ALA A 21 -3.99 6.93 4.05
N ARG A 22 -3.58 7.29 5.27
CA ARG A 22 -4.33 8.25 6.11
C ARG A 22 -4.38 9.65 5.49
N GLN A 23 -3.24 10.14 5.00
CA GLN A 23 -3.18 11.47 4.37
C GLN A 23 -3.98 11.51 3.06
N PHE A 24 -3.92 10.46 2.25
CA PHE A 24 -4.76 10.33 1.05
C PHE A 24 -6.24 10.26 1.42
N ALA A 25 -6.61 9.48 2.45
CA ALA A 25 -7.97 9.39 2.95
C ALA A 25 -8.51 10.73 3.49
N ALA A 26 -7.63 11.59 4.00
CA ALA A 26 -7.95 12.95 4.44
C ALA A 26 -7.94 13.99 3.31
N GLY A 27 -7.75 13.58 2.05
CA GLY A 27 -7.69 14.48 0.88
C GLY A 27 -6.43 15.34 0.81
N GLN A 28 -5.36 14.99 1.54
CA GLN A 28 -4.12 15.76 1.62
C GLN A 28 -3.10 15.37 0.55
N LEU A 29 -3.31 14.24 -0.13
CA LEU A 29 -2.44 13.74 -1.21
C LEU A 29 -3.22 13.57 -2.50
N ALA A 30 -2.62 13.98 -3.62
CA ALA A 30 -3.20 13.77 -4.94
C ALA A 30 -3.03 12.32 -5.45
N MET A 31 -1.91 11.67 -5.09
CA MET A 31 -1.58 10.30 -5.48
C MET A 31 -0.73 9.62 -4.39
N MET A 32 -0.79 8.30 -4.33
CA MET A 32 0.14 7.48 -3.52
C MET A 32 0.43 6.15 -4.21
N ILE A 33 1.61 5.58 -3.97
CA ILE A 33 1.90 4.18 -4.27
C ILE A 33 1.65 3.39 -3.00
N ASN A 34 0.71 2.43 -3.06
CA ASN A 34 0.32 1.63 -1.91
C ASN A 34 -0.24 0.27 -2.37
N GLY A 35 -0.47 -0.65 -1.43
CA GLY A 35 -1.07 -1.95 -1.71
C GLY A 35 -2.59 -1.97 -1.59
N SER A 36 -3.18 -3.05 -2.09
CA SER A 36 -4.64 -3.26 -2.10
C SER A 36 -5.27 -3.35 -0.71
N TRP A 37 -4.50 -3.69 0.33
CA TRP A 37 -4.96 -3.76 1.71
C TRP A 37 -5.53 -2.43 2.26
N ASN A 38 -5.23 -1.30 1.62
CA ASN A 38 -5.80 0.00 2.01
C ASN A 38 -7.14 0.33 1.34
N ILE A 39 -7.65 -0.48 0.42
CA ILE A 39 -8.86 -0.16 -0.36
C ILE A 39 -10.09 0.03 0.54
N GLU A 40 -10.32 -0.83 1.53
CA GLU A 40 -11.50 -0.71 2.40
C GLU A 40 -11.48 0.59 3.21
N ARG A 41 -10.32 0.98 3.75
CA ARG A 41 -10.15 2.28 4.41
C ARG A 41 -10.50 3.46 3.50
N LEU A 42 -10.09 3.41 2.22
CA LEU A 42 -10.40 4.50 1.28
C LEU A 42 -11.89 4.55 0.92
N LYS A 43 -12.56 3.39 0.86
CA LYS A 43 -14.02 3.35 0.68
C LYS A 43 -14.75 3.95 1.88
N GLU A 44 -14.30 3.65 3.11
CA GLU A 44 -14.87 4.20 4.35
C GLU A 44 -14.76 5.72 4.43
N ALA A 45 -13.72 6.33 3.84
CA ALA A 45 -13.61 7.78 3.77
C ALA A 45 -14.80 8.42 3.03
N GLY A 46 -15.40 7.73 2.06
CA GLY A 46 -16.70 8.04 1.44
C GLY A 46 -16.77 9.30 0.57
N HIS A 47 -15.83 10.24 0.70
CA HIS A 47 -15.82 11.53 0.00
C HIS A 47 -14.78 11.61 -1.12
N LEU A 48 -13.92 10.61 -1.25
CA LEU A 48 -12.83 10.61 -2.23
C LEU A 48 -13.33 10.17 -3.60
N HIS A 49 -13.07 10.98 -4.62
CA HIS A 49 -13.17 10.58 -6.02
C HIS A 49 -11.80 10.12 -6.50
N TYR A 50 -11.49 8.82 -6.33
CA TYR A 50 -10.19 8.25 -6.68
C TYR A 50 -10.32 7.08 -7.66
N GLY A 51 -9.20 6.72 -8.29
CA GLY A 51 -9.07 5.53 -9.12
C GLY A 51 -7.77 4.80 -8.81
N ILE A 52 -7.65 3.58 -9.32
CA ILE A 52 -6.43 2.77 -9.26
C ILE A 52 -5.90 2.63 -10.69
N THR A 53 -4.60 2.84 -10.88
CA THR A 53 -3.93 2.77 -12.18
C THR A 53 -2.58 2.08 -12.04
N PHE A 54 -1.94 1.75 -13.16
CA PHE A 54 -0.57 1.25 -13.18
C PHE A 54 0.41 2.32 -12.69
N ILE A 55 1.45 1.89 -11.97
CA ILE A 55 2.58 2.76 -11.64
C ILE A 55 3.19 3.28 -12.96
N PRO A 56 3.45 4.60 -13.09
CA PRO A 56 4.08 5.15 -14.29
C PRO A 56 5.38 4.42 -14.60
N LYS A 57 5.52 3.95 -15.84
CA LYS A 57 6.73 3.30 -16.33
C LYS A 57 7.67 4.27 -17.03
N ASP A 58 8.95 3.95 -16.99
CA ASP A 58 9.93 4.47 -17.95
C ASP A 58 9.96 3.55 -19.19
N GLN A 59 10.51 2.34 -19.06
CA GLN A 59 10.58 1.36 -20.16
C GLN A 59 9.50 0.28 -20.05
N THR A 60 9.33 -0.31 -18.87
CA THR A 60 8.40 -1.42 -18.61
C THR A 60 7.57 -1.15 -17.37
N PHE A 61 6.33 -1.64 -17.36
CA PHE A 61 5.51 -1.60 -16.15
C PHE A 61 6.12 -2.53 -15.11
N ALA A 62 6.18 -2.04 -13.87
CA ALA A 62 6.68 -2.79 -12.74
C ALA A 62 5.73 -2.63 -11.55
N SER A 63 5.65 -3.69 -10.75
CA SER A 63 4.94 -3.70 -9.47
C SER A 63 5.66 -4.65 -8.52
N ALA A 64 5.52 -4.42 -7.22
CA ALA A 64 6.06 -5.30 -6.19
C ALA A 64 4.94 -6.19 -5.66
N LEU A 65 5.11 -7.51 -5.80
CA LEU A 65 4.20 -8.46 -5.15
C LEU A 65 4.50 -8.49 -3.65
N GLY A 66 3.47 -8.26 -2.84
CA GLY A 66 3.53 -8.35 -1.38
C GLY A 66 2.58 -9.43 -0.84
N GLY A 67 2.32 -9.35 0.46
CA GLY A 67 1.52 -10.33 1.20
C GLY A 67 2.37 -11.40 1.87
N GLU A 68 1.71 -12.23 2.65
CA GLU A 68 2.34 -13.23 3.50
C GLU A 68 1.91 -14.65 3.11
N ASN A 69 2.85 -15.58 3.21
CA ASN A 69 2.54 -17.00 3.15
C ASN A 69 2.31 -17.52 4.57
N MET A 70 1.33 -18.41 4.72
CA MET A 70 1.17 -19.19 5.94
C MET A 70 2.09 -20.42 5.88
N ALA A 71 2.71 -20.75 7.01
CA ALA A 71 3.58 -21.90 7.14
C ALA A 71 3.29 -22.66 8.43
N VAL A 72 3.35 -23.99 8.36
CA VAL A 72 3.18 -24.87 9.53
C VAL A 72 4.55 -25.12 10.16
N VAL A 73 4.70 -24.75 11.43
CA VAL A 73 5.92 -25.06 12.21
C VAL A 73 5.96 -26.55 12.50
N LYS A 74 7.08 -27.21 12.17
CA LYS A 74 7.30 -28.63 12.48
C LYS A 74 7.22 -28.86 13.98
N GLY A 75 6.39 -29.81 14.42
CA GLY A 75 6.26 -30.12 15.84
C GLY A 75 4.99 -30.88 16.20
N LYS A 76 4.35 -30.46 17.29
CA LYS A 76 3.35 -31.26 18.03
C LYS A 76 2.03 -31.46 17.30
N ASN A 77 1.48 -30.43 16.66
CA ASN A 77 0.15 -30.47 16.08
C ASN A 77 0.14 -29.87 14.67
N THR A 78 0.88 -30.52 13.76
CA THR A 78 0.92 -30.10 12.36
C THR A 78 -0.44 -30.24 11.68
N ASP A 79 -1.19 -31.29 12.03
CA ASP A 79 -2.50 -31.58 11.42
C ASP A 79 -3.52 -30.50 11.81
N GLY A 80 -3.62 -30.17 13.10
CA GLY A 80 -4.52 -29.08 13.53
C GLY A 80 -4.07 -27.69 13.09
N ALA A 81 -2.78 -27.47 12.80
CA ALA A 81 -2.31 -26.22 12.20
C ALA A 81 -2.61 -26.12 10.70
N TRP A 82 -2.78 -27.27 10.04
CA TRP A 82 -3.21 -27.34 8.64
C TRP A 82 -4.72 -27.20 8.49
N ASP A 83 -5.50 -27.67 9.47
CA ASP A 83 -6.97 -27.62 9.45
C ASP A 83 -7.57 -26.27 9.88
N PHE A 84 -6.76 -25.32 10.37
CA PHE A 84 -7.18 -23.95 10.77
C PHE A 84 -7.44 -23.06 9.55
#